data_AF-D2Q8W4-F1
#
_entry.id   AF-D2Q8W4-F1
#
_cell.length_a   1.000
_cell.length_b   1.000
_cell.length_c   1.000
_cell.angle_alpha   90.00
_cell.angle_beta   90.00
_cell.angle_gamma   90.00
#
_symmetry.space_group_name_H-M   'P 1'
#
loop_
_entity.id
_entity.type
_entity.pdbx_description
1 polymer ?
#
loop_
_entity_poly.entity_id
_entity_poly.type
_entity_poly.pdbx_seq_one_letter_code
_entity_poly.pdbx_strand_id
1 'polypeptide(L)'
;MLHYSAPADDPEAVERMAWHQRQLLKHFADEVDRVAANNGKTDLEVWQLVKSFNEPNAVAIICLKADGLPLYRKGGWYLDSRDFRAWATAWRPATWKPERRQQQTKPVKGILF
;
A
#
# COMPACT_ATOMS: atom_id res chain seq x y z
N MET A 1 11.82 4.95 -32.00
CA MET A 1 10.48 4.61 -31.46
C MET A 1 10.69 3.48 -30.47
N LEU A 2 10.74 3.76 -29.17
CA LEU A 2 10.90 2.72 -28.15
C LEU A 2 9.57 1.97 -28.06
N HIS A 3 9.51 0.75 -28.58
CA HIS A 3 8.40 -0.16 -28.34
C HIS A 3 8.45 -0.56 -26.87
N TYR A 4 7.67 0.11 -26.03
CA TYR A 4 7.37 -0.38 -24.69
C TYR A 4 6.35 -1.51 -24.86
N SER A 5 6.83 -2.74 -25.11
CA SER A 5 5.99 -3.93 -25.03
C SER A 5 5.53 -4.07 -23.59
N ALA A 6 4.22 -4.01 -23.38
CA ALA A 6 3.63 -4.27 -22.06
C ALA A 6 4.09 -5.64 -21.55
N PRO A 7 4.43 -5.79 -20.25
CA PRO A 7 4.98 -7.01 -19.67
C PRO A 7 3.91 -8.10 -19.48
N ALA A 8 2.96 -8.27 -20.40
CA ALA A 8 1.93 -9.31 -20.30
C ALA A 8 2.48 -10.72 -20.61
N ASP A 9 3.59 -10.79 -21.34
CA ASP A 9 4.18 -12.06 -21.79
C ASP A 9 5.26 -12.63 -20.84
N ASP A 10 5.65 -11.89 -19.80
CA ASP A 10 6.61 -12.32 -18.77
C ASP A 10 5.96 -12.29 -17.38
N PRO A 11 5.44 -13.44 -16.89
CA PRO A 11 4.78 -13.50 -15.59
C PRO A 11 5.74 -13.20 -14.43
N GLU A 12 7.05 -13.44 -14.58
CA GLU A 12 8.04 -13.14 -13.54
C GLU A 12 8.28 -11.63 -13.43
N ALA A 13 8.29 -10.91 -14.56
CA ALA A 13 8.35 -9.45 -14.55
C ALA A 13 7.10 -8.82 -13.89
N VAL A 14 5.91 -9.37 -14.15
CA VAL A 14 4.66 -8.93 -13.49
C VAL A 14 4.73 -9.16 -11.98
N GLU A 15 5.21 -10.31 -11.54
CA GLU A 15 5.38 -10.61 -10.12
C GLU A 15 6.41 -9.70 -9.44
N ARG A 16 7.55 -9.42 -10.10
CA ARG A 16 8.56 -8.47 -9.61
C ARG A 16 8.01 -7.05 -9.48
N MET A 17 7.25 -6.57 -10.47
CA MET A 17 6.60 -5.25 -10.41
C MET A 17 5.57 -5.19 -9.29
N ALA A 18 4.73 -6.22 -9.15
CA ALA A 18 3.75 -6.33 -8.07
C ALA A 18 4.42 -6.33 -6.68
N TRP A 19 5.52 -7.06 -6.52
CA TRP A 19 6.29 -7.07 -5.28
C TRP A 19 6.88 -5.70 -4.96
N HIS A 20 7.47 -5.04 -5.96
CA HIS A 20 8.04 -3.70 -5.80
C HIS A 20 6.96 -2.66 -5.42
N GLN A 21 5.82 -2.68 -6.10
CA GLN A 21 4.67 -1.82 -5.79
C GLN A 21 4.17 -2.04 -4.35
N ARG A 22 4.14 -3.28 -3.88
CA ARG A 22 3.76 -3.60 -2.50
C ARG A 22 4.75 -3.03 -1.47
N GLN A 23 6.06 -3.07 -1.75
CA GLN A 23 7.05 -2.45 -0.86
C GLN A 23 6.90 -0.93 -0.83
N LEU A 24 6.63 -0.30 -1.97
CA LEU A 24 6.37 1.14 -2.04
C LEU A 24 5.12 1.52 -1.24
N LEU A 25 3.99 0.83 -1.44
CA LEU A 25 2.76 1.08 -0.69
C LEU A 25 2.95 0.89 0.82
N LYS A 26 3.72 -0.12 1.22
CA LYS A 26 4.08 -0.34 2.63
C LYS A 26 4.90 0.84 3.17
N HIS A 27 5.90 1.31 2.43
CA HIS A 27 6.71 2.45 2.83
C HIS A 27 5.88 3.72 2.99
N PHE A 28 4.97 4.00 2.05
CA PHE A 28 4.04 5.13 2.18
C PHE A 28 3.15 4.99 3.41
N ALA A 29 2.61 3.79 3.69
CA ALA A 29 1.82 3.54 4.89
C ALA A 29 2.64 3.78 6.17
N ASP A 30 3.91 3.38 6.19
CA ASP A 30 4.80 3.60 7.34
C ASP A 30 5.06 5.11 7.54
N GLU A 31 5.25 5.89 6.46
CA GLU A 31 5.41 7.35 6.55
C GLU A 31 4.13 8.07 7.03
N VAL A 32 2.96 7.65 6.55
CA VAL A 32 1.68 8.21 7.02
C VAL A 32 1.48 7.93 8.51
N ASP A 33 1.76 6.71 8.97
CA ASP A 33 1.69 6.36 10.38
C ASP A 33 2.70 7.16 11.22
N ARG A 34 3.88 7.44 10.68
CA ARG A 34 4.87 8.31 11.33
C ARG A 34 4.34 9.72 11.52
N VAL A 35 3.68 10.29 10.51
CA VAL A 35 3.04 11.62 10.62
C VAL A 35 1.91 11.60 11.65
N ALA A 36 1.09 10.54 11.65
CA ALA A 36 0.03 10.36 12.64
C ALA A 36 0.57 10.29 14.07
N ALA A 37 1.62 9.50 14.29
CA ALA A 37 2.28 9.38 15.59
C ALA A 37 2.88 10.73 16.05
N ASN A 38 3.56 11.46 15.16
CA ASN A 38 4.14 12.77 15.46
C ASN A 38 3.07 13.81 15.84
N ASN A 39 1.87 13.71 15.24
CA ASN A 39 0.76 14.63 15.51
C ASN A 39 -0.15 14.17 16.66
N GLY A 40 0.03 12.94 17.16
CA GLY A 40 -0.84 12.35 18.18
C GLY A 40 -2.28 12.08 17.72
N LYS A 41 -2.53 12.01 16.40
CA LYS A 41 -3.87 11.78 15.83
C LYS A 41 -3.78 10.99 14.52
N THR A 42 -4.80 10.16 14.25
CA THR A 42 -4.88 9.38 13.01
C THR A 42 -5.48 10.17 11.85
N ASP A 43 -6.28 11.20 12.16
CA ASP A 43 -6.99 12.06 11.21
C ASP A 43 -6.07 13.19 10.72
N LEU A 44 -5.51 13.03 9.51
CA LEU A 44 -4.48 13.89 8.94
C LEU A 44 -5.02 14.72 7.79
N GLU A 45 -4.67 16.01 7.77
CA GLU A 45 -4.93 16.85 6.60
C GLU A 45 -3.95 16.52 5.49
N VAL A 46 -4.44 16.51 4.24
CA VAL A 46 -3.61 16.12 3.08
C VAL A 46 -2.35 16.98 2.93
N TRP A 47 -2.39 18.26 3.31
CA TRP A 47 -1.18 19.11 3.25
C TRP A 47 -0.05 18.61 4.16
N GLN A 48 -0.37 17.91 5.24
CA GLN A 48 0.61 17.33 6.16
C GLN A 48 1.35 16.14 5.53
N LEU A 49 0.79 15.57 4.47
CA LEU A 49 1.29 14.36 3.80
C LEU A 49 2.11 14.67 2.54
N VAL A 50 2.23 15.93 2.13
CA VAL A 50 2.94 16.36 0.91
C VAL A 50 4.37 15.80 0.85
N LYS A 51 5.10 15.87 1.97
CA LYS A 51 6.46 15.32 2.06
C LYS A 51 6.48 13.79 2.06
N SER A 52 5.54 13.15 2.76
CA SER A 52 5.44 11.68 2.85
C SER A 52 5.10 11.03 1.51
N PHE A 53 4.30 11.70 0.68
CA PHE A 53 3.94 11.24 -0.67
C PHE A 53 4.97 11.66 -1.73
N ASN A 54 5.97 12.48 -1.37
CA ASN A 54 6.92 13.08 -2.31
C ASN A 54 6.23 13.81 -3.47
N GLU A 55 5.12 14.49 -3.18
CA GLU A 55 4.32 15.23 -4.16
C GLU A 55 4.60 16.75 -4.05
N PRO A 56 4.38 17.53 -5.11
CA PRO A 56 4.70 18.96 -5.09
C PRO A 56 3.72 19.78 -4.24
N ASN A 57 2.48 19.30 -4.06
CA ASN A 57 1.45 19.98 -3.27
C ASN A 57 0.30 19.03 -2.89
N ALA A 58 -0.59 19.51 -2.02
CA ALA A 58 -1.77 18.75 -1.58
C ALA A 58 -2.74 18.41 -2.71
N VAL A 59 -2.81 19.24 -3.77
CA VAL A 59 -3.73 19.02 -4.91
C VAL A 59 -3.33 17.77 -5.68
N ALA A 60 -2.04 17.53 -5.88
CA ALA A 60 -1.54 16.31 -6.52
C ALA A 60 -2.02 15.04 -5.79
N ILE A 61 -1.96 15.03 -4.45
CA ILE A 61 -2.46 13.92 -3.63
C ILE A 61 -3.99 13.80 -3.72
N ILE A 62 -4.72 14.93 -3.73
CA ILE A 62 -6.18 14.93 -3.84
C ILE A 62 -6.63 14.30 -5.16
N CYS A 63 -5.90 14.52 -6.26
CA CYS A 63 -6.20 13.91 -7.55
C CYS A 63 -6.18 12.37 -7.50
N LEU A 64 -5.33 11.76 -6.66
CA LEU A 64 -5.27 10.31 -6.46
C LEU A 64 -6.55 9.72 -5.83
N LYS A 65 -7.48 10.56 -5.35
CA LYS A 65 -8.81 10.09 -4.96
C LYS A 65 -9.54 9.41 -6.12
N ALA A 66 -9.34 9.88 -7.36
CA ALA A 66 -9.90 9.25 -8.55
C ALA A 66 -9.37 7.82 -8.76
N ASP A 67 -8.14 7.57 -8.33
CA ASP A 67 -7.46 6.26 -8.37
C ASP A 67 -7.77 5.38 -7.14
N GLY A 68 -8.72 5.82 -6.30
CA GLY A 68 -9.22 5.04 -5.17
C GLY A 68 -8.51 5.29 -3.84
N LEU A 69 -7.66 6.31 -3.73
CA LEU A 69 -7.06 6.71 -2.44
C LEU A 69 -8.17 7.05 -1.43
N PRO A 70 -8.12 6.54 -0.18
CA PRO A 70 -9.21 6.67 0.80
C PRO A 70 -9.23 8.06 1.47
N LEU A 71 -9.41 9.10 0.66
CA LEU A 71 -9.57 10.48 1.13
C LEU A 71 -11.03 10.79 1.45
N TYR A 72 -11.28 11.58 2.49
CA TYR A 72 -12.62 12.09 2.82
C TYR A 72 -12.62 13.60 3.10
N ARG A 73 -13.82 14.17 3.25
CA ARG A 73 -14.03 15.61 3.41
C ARG A 73 -14.54 15.94 4.81
N LYS A 74 -13.90 16.90 5.49
CA LYS A 74 -14.25 17.36 6.84
C LYS A 74 -13.86 18.85 7.00
N GLY A 75 -14.49 19.75 6.24
CA GLY A 75 -14.04 21.15 6.10
C GLY A 75 -12.75 21.33 5.28
N GLY A 76 -11.88 20.31 5.27
CA GLY A 76 -10.71 20.12 4.42
C GLY A 76 -10.66 18.69 3.84
N TRP A 77 -9.55 18.33 3.16
CA TRP A 77 -9.32 16.99 2.64
C TRP A 77 -8.46 16.24 3.65
N TYR A 78 -8.92 15.06 4.03
CA TYR A 78 -8.33 14.28 5.10
C TYR A 78 -8.09 12.84 4.66
N LEU A 79 -7.16 12.20 5.37
CA LEU A 79 -6.81 10.80 5.29
C LEU A 79 -6.65 10.28 6.71
N ASP A 80 -7.34 9.19 7.05
CA ASP A 80 -7.10 8.47 8.30
C ASP A 80 -5.99 7.45 8.08
N SER A 81 -4.96 7.48 8.93
CA SER A 81 -3.78 6.62 8.77
C SER A 81 -4.13 5.12 8.83
N ARG A 82 -5.15 4.75 9.62
CA ARG A 82 -5.59 3.35 9.77
C ARG A 82 -6.28 2.86 8.51
N ASP A 83 -7.17 3.69 7.95
CA ASP A 83 -7.87 3.40 6.71
C ASP A 83 -6.89 3.32 5.54
N PHE A 84 -5.89 4.19 5.50
CA PHE A 84 -4.84 4.14 4.49
C PHE A 84 -3.98 2.88 4.61
N ARG A 85 -3.59 2.47 5.83
CA ARG A 85 -2.88 1.19 6.02
C ARG A 85 -3.73 0.00 5.59
N ALA A 86 -5.01 -0.03 5.94
CA ALA A 86 -5.92 -1.08 5.52
C ALA A 86 -6.01 -1.12 3.99
N TRP A 87 -6.17 0.03 3.34
CA TRP A 87 -6.19 0.16 1.88
C TRP A 87 -4.89 -0.30 1.22
N ALA A 88 -3.73 0.17 1.70
CA ALA A 88 -2.41 -0.17 1.17
C ALA A 88 -2.06 -1.66 1.32
N THR A 89 -2.54 -2.29 2.39
CA THR A 89 -2.33 -3.73 2.65
C THR A 89 -3.36 -4.62 1.96
N ALA A 90 -4.56 -4.11 1.68
CA ALA A 90 -5.59 -4.78 0.90
C ALA A 90 -5.32 -4.73 -0.61
N TRP A 91 -4.49 -3.79 -1.08
CA TRP A 91 -4.11 -3.70 -2.49
C TRP A 91 -3.51 -5.02 -2.98
N ARG A 92 -4.13 -5.59 -4.01
CA ARG A 92 -3.66 -6.79 -4.71
C ARG A 92 -3.60 -6.47 -6.20
N PRO A 93 -2.49 -6.79 -6.89
CA PRO A 93 -2.50 -6.84 -8.33
C PRO A 93 -3.58 -7.82 -8.79
N ALA A 94 -4.30 -7.52 -9.89
CA ALA A 94 -5.33 -8.41 -10.45
C ALA A 94 -4.78 -9.81 -10.81
N THR A 95 -3.46 -9.93 -10.97
CA THR A 95 -2.73 -11.17 -11.28
C THR A 95 -2.21 -11.92 -10.04
N TRP A 96 -2.34 -11.37 -8.84
CA TRP A 96 -1.82 -11.98 -7.62
C TRP A 96 -2.65 -13.19 -7.20
N LYS A 97 -2.05 -14.38 -7.28
CA LYS A 97 -2.54 -15.58 -6.59
C LYS A 97 -1.86 -15.65 -5.22
N PRO A 98 -2.60 -15.89 -4.13
CA PRO A 98 -1.96 -16.16 -2.85
C PRO A 98 -1.09 -17.40 -3.03
N GLU A 99 0.22 -17.23 -2.91
CA GLU A 99 1.09 -18.36 -2.66
C GLU A 99 0.57 -19.01 -1.37
N ARG A 100 -0.05 -20.18 -1.51
CA ARG A 100 -0.31 -21.06 -0.38
C ARG A 100 1.08 -21.40 0.15
N ARG A 101 1.61 -20.58 1.04
CA ARG A 101 2.65 -21.00 1.98
C ARG A 101 2.09 -22.27 2.58
N GLN A 102 2.65 -23.39 2.14
CA GLN A 102 2.49 -24.66 2.81
C GLN A 102 2.82 -24.35 4.26
N GLN A 103 1.78 -24.30 5.08
CA GLN A 103 1.96 -24.50 6.50
C GLN A 103 2.54 -25.91 6.56
N GLN A 104 3.86 -25.99 6.61
CA GLN A 104 4.57 -27.17 7.01
C GLN A 104 4.19 -27.34 8.48
N THR A 105 3.01 -27.91 8.72
CA THR A 105 2.65 -28.54 9.98
C THR A 105 3.67 -29.64 10.15
N LYS A 106 4.78 -29.31 10.82
CA LYS A 106 5.69 -30.32 11.35
C LYS A 106 4.81 -31.25 12.18
N PRO A 107 4.77 -32.57 11.91
CA PRO A 107 4.10 -33.47 12.82
C PRO A 107 4.88 -33.41 14.14
N VAL A 108 4.23 -32.88 15.18
CA VAL A 108 4.70 -33.09 16.55
C VAL A 108 4.62 -34.60 16.75
N LYS A 109 5.77 -35.28 16.78
CA LYS A 109 5.85 -36.66 17.25
C LYS A 109 5.42 -36.63 18.72
N GLY A 110 4.14 -36.95 18.94
CA GLY A 110 3.62 -37.27 20.25
C GLY A 110 4.38 -38.48 20.78
N ILE A 111 5.00 -38.26 21.94
CA ILE A 111 5.50 -39.31 22.82
C ILE A 111 4.29 -40.14 23.21
N LEU A 112 4.24 -41.42 22.81
CA LEU A 112 3.36 -42.38 23.46
C LEU A 112 4.04 -42.84 24.76
N PHE A 113 3.26 -42.78 25.83
CA PHE A 113 3.53 -43.41 27.12
C PHE A 113 3.64 -44.93 26.98
#